data_AF-A0A672F2L3-F1
#
_entry.id   AF-A0A672F2L3-F1
#
_cell.length_a   1.000
_cell.length_b   1.000
_cell.length_c   1.000
_cell.angle_alpha   90.00
_cell.angle_beta   90.00
_cell.angle_gamma   90.00
#
_symmetry.space_group_name_H-M   'P 1'
#
loop_
_entity.id
_entity.type
_entity.pdbx_description
1 polymer ?
#
loop_
_entity_poly.entity_id
_entity_poly.type
_entity_poly.pdbx_seq_one_letter_code
_entity_poly.pdbx_strand_id
1 'polypeptide(L)'
;GEGGPRPMPPFSSMFILSTTNPFRRACHYVCTLRYFEMCILLVIAMSSIALAAEDPVWPDSPRNNVRNIRSYRLTLEMVDLGLVLHQGSYFRDLWNILDFIVVSGALVAFAFTSKGKDISTIKSLRVLRVLRPLKTIKRLPKLKAVFDCVVNSLKNVLNILIVYLLFMFIFAVVAVQLFKGRFFYCTDESKEFERDCRGEYLEYERDNEVKAQKREWKRYDFHYDDVAWALLTLFTVSTGEGWPQVLKHSVDATYENQGPSPGYRMEMSIFYVVYFVVFPFFFVNIFVALIIITFQEQGDKMMEDYSLEKNERACIDFAINAKPLTRHMPQNKLSFQYKMWEFVVSPPFEYTIMAMIALNTVVLMMKYDGASDTYEAVLANLNIVFTSLFSMECVLKIIAFGALNYFKDAWNIFDCVTVLGSITDILVTELGVSSNI
;
A
#
# COMPACT_ATOMS: atom_id res chain seq x y z
N GLY A 1 33.56 -0.43 5.23
CA GLY A 1 34.16 0.38 6.31
C GLY A 1 33.87 1.83 6.00
N GLU A 2 33.03 2.47 6.82
CA GLU A 2 32.73 3.92 6.81
C GLU A 2 32.16 4.27 8.20
N GLY A 3 32.92 4.00 9.26
CA GLY A 3 32.51 4.23 10.66
C GLY A 3 33.09 5.49 11.29
N GLY A 4 33.75 6.35 10.51
CA GLY A 4 34.36 7.59 11.00
C GLY A 4 33.40 8.76 10.94
N PRO A 5 33.52 9.76 11.83
CA PRO A 5 32.76 11.01 11.72
C PRO A 5 33.07 11.68 10.37
N ARG A 6 32.02 12.14 9.66
CA ARG A 6 32.17 12.77 8.34
C ARG A 6 33.16 13.94 8.41
N PRO A 7 34.09 14.08 7.46
CA PRO A 7 35.08 15.15 7.48
C PRO A 7 34.40 16.53 7.30
N MET A 8 34.85 17.53 8.06
CA MET A 8 34.36 18.91 7.93
C MET A 8 34.77 19.49 6.57
N PRO A 9 33.86 20.11 5.80
CA PRO A 9 34.20 20.69 4.50
C PRO A 9 35.16 21.89 4.67
N PRO A 10 36.12 22.08 3.75
CA PRO A 10 37.22 23.04 3.91
C PRO A 10 36.79 24.51 3.75
N PHE A 11 35.56 24.77 3.28
CA PHE A 11 35.06 26.13 3.01
C PHE A 11 34.37 26.76 4.24
N SER A 12 34.40 28.10 4.32
CA SER A 12 33.70 28.87 5.37
C SER A 12 32.19 28.82 5.18
N SER A 13 31.42 28.54 6.24
CA SER A 13 29.95 28.67 6.18
C SER A 13 29.53 30.13 6.22
N MET A 14 28.60 30.51 5.34
CA MET A 14 28.06 31.88 5.21
C MET A 14 29.12 32.98 5.02
N PHE A 15 30.33 32.63 4.55
CA PHE A 15 31.47 33.55 4.45
C PHE A 15 31.91 34.20 5.79
N ILE A 16 31.32 33.81 6.93
CA ILE A 16 31.54 34.42 8.26
C ILE A 16 32.22 33.44 9.24
N LEU A 17 31.98 32.13 9.10
CA LEU A 17 32.46 31.12 10.04
C LEU A 17 33.62 30.29 9.46
N SER A 18 34.85 30.65 9.83
CA SER A 18 36.08 29.91 9.51
C SER A 18 36.08 28.48 10.11
N THR A 19 36.84 27.58 9.51
CA THR A 19 37.02 26.17 9.93
C THR A 19 37.62 26.02 11.34
N THR A 20 38.24 27.07 11.86
CA THR A 20 38.87 27.11 13.19
C THR A 20 37.92 27.55 14.31
N ASN A 21 36.69 27.98 14.01
CA ASN A 21 35.78 28.50 15.02
C ASN A 21 35.31 27.37 15.98
N PRO A 22 35.48 27.51 17.31
CA PRO A 22 35.11 26.48 18.28
C PRO A 22 33.61 26.17 18.27
N PHE A 23 32.76 27.16 17.97
CA PHE A 23 31.31 26.98 17.85
C PHE A 23 30.96 26.03 16.70
N ARG A 24 31.59 26.21 15.54
CA ARG A 24 31.39 25.35 14.36
C ARG A 24 31.83 23.90 14.64
N ARG A 25 32.96 23.71 15.34
CA ARG A 25 33.44 22.38 15.72
C ARG A 25 32.52 21.69 16.72
N ALA A 26 32.00 22.42 17.70
CA ALA A 26 31.04 21.91 18.67
C ALA A 26 29.71 21.50 17.99
N CYS A 27 29.16 22.34 17.12
CA CYS A 27 27.96 22.01 16.35
C CYS A 27 28.17 20.78 15.45
N HIS A 28 29.32 20.70 14.78
CA HIS A 28 29.65 19.53 13.97
C HIS A 28 29.77 18.26 14.81
N TYR A 29 30.43 18.34 15.98
CA TYR A 29 30.55 17.22 16.90
C TYR A 29 29.17 16.68 17.33
N VAL A 30 28.27 17.58 17.77
CA VAL A 30 26.90 17.23 18.16
C VAL A 30 26.14 16.57 17.01
N CYS A 31 26.24 17.14 15.80
CA CYS A 31 25.55 16.61 14.61
C CYS A 31 26.07 15.24 14.15
N THR A 32 27.31 14.88 14.47
CA THR A 32 27.91 13.58 14.13
C THR A 32 27.67 12.48 15.16
N LEU A 33 27.04 12.79 16.31
CA LEU A 33 26.72 11.79 17.33
C LEU A 33 25.63 10.83 16.83
N ARG A 34 25.86 9.52 16.99
CA ARG A 34 24.86 8.49 16.63
C ARG A 34 23.52 8.66 17.35
N TYR A 35 23.56 9.16 18.59
CA TYR A 35 22.35 9.45 19.37
C TYR A 35 21.57 10.64 18.82
N PHE A 36 22.24 11.64 18.22
CA PHE A 36 21.58 12.79 17.63
C PHE A 36 20.70 12.38 16.44
N GLU A 37 21.17 11.45 15.61
CA GLU A 37 20.36 10.90 14.51
C GLU A 37 19.12 10.13 15.01
N MET A 38 19.27 9.31 16.05
CA MET A 38 18.15 8.57 16.65
C MET A 38 17.14 9.51 17.33
N CYS A 39 17.61 10.56 18.00
CA CYS A 39 16.74 11.59 18.59
C CYS A 39 15.92 12.29 17.52
N ILE A 40 16.52 12.69 16.39
CA ILE A 40 15.78 13.33 15.29
C ILE A 40 14.73 12.39 14.71
N LEU A 41 15.06 11.10 14.49
CA LEU A 41 14.11 10.12 13.98
C LEU A 41 12.93 9.90 14.94
N LEU A 42 13.18 9.81 16.25
CA LEU A 42 12.14 9.72 17.27
C LEU A 42 11.25 10.96 17.29
N VAL A 43 11.85 12.16 17.16
CA VAL A 43 11.12 13.42 17.10
C VAL A 43 10.23 13.50 15.86
N ILE A 44 10.71 13.04 14.69
CA ILE A 44 9.90 12.94 13.47
C ILE A 44 8.76 11.92 13.67
N ALA A 45 9.03 10.75 14.24
CA ALA A 45 8.04 9.71 14.48
C ALA A 45 6.93 10.21 15.43
N MET A 46 7.30 10.80 16.57
CA MET A 46 6.35 11.40 17.51
C MET A 46 5.55 12.54 16.87
N SER A 47 6.18 13.36 16.04
CA SER A 47 5.47 14.40 15.27
C SER A 47 4.47 13.84 14.27
N SER A 48 4.77 12.70 13.67
CA SER A 48 3.92 12.05 12.66
C SER A 48 2.73 11.37 13.33
N ILE A 49 2.96 10.71 14.47
CA ILE A 49 1.91 10.13 15.31
C ILE A 49 0.98 11.23 15.84
N ALA A 50 1.53 12.37 16.26
CA ALA A 50 0.74 13.52 16.69
C ALA A 50 -0.11 14.11 15.55
N LEU A 51 0.36 14.08 14.30
CA LEU A 51 -0.42 14.50 13.14
C LEU A 51 -1.55 13.51 12.85
N ALA A 52 -1.25 12.20 12.88
CA ALA A 52 -2.25 11.15 12.65
C ALA A 52 -3.35 11.11 13.72
N ALA A 53 -3.02 11.50 14.96
CA ALA A 53 -3.96 11.55 16.07
C ALA A 53 -4.82 12.83 16.12
N GLU A 54 -4.70 13.72 15.13
CA GLU A 54 -5.51 14.93 14.99
C GLU A 54 -6.94 14.59 14.60
N ASP A 55 -7.92 15.15 15.31
CA ASP A 55 -9.31 15.09 14.89
C ASP A 55 -9.56 16.19 13.83
N PRO A 56 -9.91 15.83 12.58
CA PRO A 56 -10.15 16.81 11.53
C PRO A 56 -11.51 17.51 11.63
N VAL A 57 -12.47 16.94 12.38
CA VAL A 57 -13.86 17.43 12.44
C VAL A 57 -14.04 18.48 13.53
N TRP A 58 -13.39 18.29 14.68
CA TRP A 58 -13.54 19.18 15.86
C TRP A 58 -12.20 19.83 16.26
N PRO A 59 -11.91 21.05 15.77
CA PRO A 59 -10.66 21.76 16.06
C PRO A 59 -10.43 22.04 17.55
N ASP A 60 -11.50 22.34 18.29
CA ASP A 60 -11.45 22.76 19.70
C ASP A 60 -11.63 21.59 20.69
N SER A 61 -11.56 20.35 20.22
CA SER A 61 -11.68 19.18 21.11
C SER A 61 -10.59 19.19 22.20
N PRO A 62 -10.87 18.71 23.42
CA PRO A 62 -9.88 18.66 24.51
C PRO A 62 -8.63 17.85 24.12
N ARG A 63 -8.80 16.84 23.25
CA ARG A 63 -7.71 16.06 22.63
C ARG A 63 -6.82 16.94 21.73
N ASN A 64 -7.40 17.81 20.91
CA ASN A 64 -6.66 18.77 20.09
C ASN A 64 -6.02 19.90 20.93
N ASN A 65 -6.64 20.33 22.02
CA ASN A 65 -6.10 21.41 22.85
C ASN A 65 -4.87 20.96 23.69
N VAL A 66 -4.93 19.76 24.30
CA VAL A 66 -3.77 19.13 24.96
C VAL A 66 -2.64 18.88 23.95
N ARG A 67 -2.99 18.48 22.72
CA ARG A 67 -2.04 18.25 21.63
C ARG A 67 -1.45 19.55 21.10
N ASN A 68 -2.20 20.64 21.01
CA ASN A 68 -1.71 21.96 20.64
C ASN A 68 -0.60 22.39 21.62
N ILE A 69 -0.85 22.32 22.93
CA ILE A 69 0.15 22.63 23.98
C ILE A 69 1.41 21.75 23.86
N ARG A 70 1.23 20.42 23.66
CA ARG A 70 2.36 19.47 23.51
C ARG A 70 3.13 19.68 22.19
N SER A 71 2.42 19.97 21.11
CA SER A 71 3.01 20.19 19.79
C SER A 71 3.72 21.54 19.71
N TYR A 72 3.21 22.60 20.37
CA TYR A 72 3.92 23.88 20.51
C TYR A 72 5.30 23.69 21.14
N ARG A 73 5.38 22.92 22.24
CA ARG A 73 6.64 22.60 22.93
C ARG A 73 7.59 21.79 22.04
N LEU A 74 7.09 20.76 21.36
CA LEU A 74 7.90 19.95 20.44
C LEU A 74 8.36 20.71 19.19
N THR A 75 7.56 21.64 18.64
CA THR A 75 7.99 22.48 17.51
C THR A 75 9.03 23.51 17.90
N LEU A 76 8.95 24.10 19.10
CA LEU A 76 9.98 25.00 19.61
C LEU A 76 11.28 24.24 19.88
N GLU A 77 11.19 23.03 20.45
CA GLU A 77 12.36 22.14 20.60
C GLU A 77 12.93 21.70 19.23
N MET A 78 12.10 21.50 18.18
CA MET A 78 12.57 21.24 16.81
C MET A 78 13.22 22.46 16.14
N VAL A 79 12.79 23.67 16.50
CA VAL A 79 13.40 24.92 16.03
C VAL A 79 14.76 25.08 16.70
N ASP A 80 14.90 24.75 17.99
CA ASP A 80 16.19 24.77 18.70
C ASP A 80 17.16 23.64 18.27
N LEU A 81 16.68 22.43 18.01
CA LEU A 81 17.51 21.31 17.52
C LEU A 81 17.74 21.33 16.00
N GLY A 82 16.92 22.06 15.23
CA GLY A 82 16.95 22.09 13.76
C GLY A 82 17.49 23.39 13.14
N LEU A 83 17.67 24.47 13.92
CA LEU A 83 18.23 25.75 13.43
C LEU A 83 19.74 25.75 13.26
N VAL A 84 20.44 24.67 13.61
CA VAL A 84 21.89 24.61 13.41
C VAL A 84 22.22 24.21 11.97
N LEU A 85 22.08 25.21 11.10
CA LEU A 85 22.82 25.41 9.84
C LEU A 85 23.67 24.21 9.36
N HIS A 86 23.09 23.41 8.47
CA HIS A 86 23.82 22.38 7.72
C HIS A 86 24.69 23.03 6.63
N GLN A 87 25.96 22.60 6.52
CA GLN A 87 26.94 23.16 5.58
C GLN A 87 26.87 22.56 4.16
N GLY A 88 27.29 23.35 3.17
CA GLY A 88 27.65 22.92 1.82
C GLY A 88 26.53 23.01 0.79
N SER A 89 26.33 24.20 0.20
CA SER A 89 25.32 24.49 -0.84
C SER A 89 23.89 24.05 -0.50
N TYR A 90 23.34 24.62 0.58
CA TYR A 90 22.01 24.31 1.12
C TYR A 90 20.90 24.30 0.05
N PHE A 91 20.92 25.23 -0.90
CA PHE A 91 19.92 25.33 -1.97
C PHE A 91 20.18 24.45 -3.20
N ARG A 92 21.26 23.66 -3.25
CA ARG A 92 21.48 22.67 -4.33
C ARG A 92 20.92 21.29 -4.02
N ASP A 93 20.66 20.99 -2.74
CA ASP A 93 20.06 19.73 -2.30
C ASP A 93 18.54 19.89 -2.16
N LEU A 94 17.76 19.18 -2.98
CA LEU A 94 16.29 19.26 -2.97
C LEU A 94 15.71 18.94 -1.58
N TRP A 95 16.36 18.06 -0.81
CA TRP A 95 15.91 17.69 0.53
C TRP A 95 16.03 18.83 1.53
N ASN A 96 17.09 19.65 1.39
CA ASN A 96 17.28 20.84 2.22
C ASN A 96 16.30 21.95 1.86
N ILE A 97 15.91 22.06 0.59
CA ILE A 97 14.87 22.99 0.14
C ILE A 97 13.51 22.60 0.74
N LEU A 98 13.17 21.31 0.74
CA LEU A 98 11.96 20.81 1.40
C LEU A 98 11.99 21.11 2.91
N ASP A 99 13.13 20.90 3.57
CA ASP A 99 13.32 21.25 4.98
C ASP A 99 13.08 22.74 5.24
N PHE A 100 13.62 23.62 4.39
CA PHE A 100 13.42 25.06 4.46
C PHE A 100 11.94 25.45 4.32
N ILE A 101 11.24 24.87 3.34
CA ILE A 101 9.82 25.15 3.08
C ILE A 101 8.95 24.72 4.28
N VAL A 102 9.21 23.55 4.87
CA VAL A 102 8.45 23.05 6.02
C VAL A 102 8.66 23.94 7.26
N VAL A 103 9.90 24.36 7.52
CA VAL A 103 10.23 25.19 8.68
C VAL A 103 9.74 26.63 8.49
N SER A 104 9.95 27.23 7.32
CA SER A 104 9.46 28.57 7.00
C SER A 104 7.93 28.63 6.98
N GLY A 105 7.25 27.63 6.41
CA GLY A 105 5.79 27.52 6.44
C GLY A 105 5.24 27.42 7.86
N ALA A 106 5.92 26.69 8.75
CA ALA A 106 5.54 26.60 10.16
C ALA A 106 5.75 27.93 10.91
N LEU A 107 6.84 28.65 10.63
CA LEU A 107 7.16 29.93 11.26
C LEU A 107 6.23 31.06 10.78
N VAL A 108 5.89 31.07 9.49
CA VAL A 108 4.88 31.96 8.91
C VAL A 108 3.52 31.68 9.54
N ALA A 109 3.09 30.40 9.59
CA ALA A 109 1.83 30.06 10.24
C ALA A 109 1.79 30.53 11.71
N PHE A 110 2.89 30.40 12.45
CA PHE A 110 3.01 30.86 13.84
C PHE A 110 2.91 32.39 13.95
N ALA A 111 3.72 33.13 13.18
CA ALA A 111 3.78 34.59 13.24
C ALA A 111 2.44 35.27 12.91
N PHE A 112 1.64 34.66 12.03
CA PHE A 112 0.32 35.18 11.67
C PHE A 112 -0.79 34.75 12.64
N THR A 113 -0.69 33.57 13.28
CA THR A 113 -1.62 33.16 14.36
C THR A 113 -1.49 34.08 15.58
N SER A 114 -0.28 34.51 15.96
CA SER A 114 -0.09 35.45 17.08
C SER A 114 -0.63 36.86 16.84
N LYS A 115 -0.95 37.22 15.58
CA LYS A 115 -1.50 38.55 15.21
C LYS A 115 -3.03 38.55 15.05
N GLY A 116 -3.72 37.48 15.44
CA GLY A 116 -5.20 37.44 15.49
C GLY A 116 -5.91 37.53 14.13
N LYS A 117 -5.20 37.34 13.02
CA LYS A 117 -5.79 37.27 11.68
C LYS A 117 -5.95 35.80 11.28
N ASP A 118 -7.14 35.24 11.53
CA ASP A 118 -7.54 33.92 11.05
C ASP A 118 -7.84 33.97 9.55
N ILE A 119 -6.79 33.90 8.74
CA ILE A 119 -6.92 33.78 7.28
C ILE A 119 -6.98 32.28 6.97
N SER A 120 -7.97 31.82 6.20
CA SER A 120 -8.13 30.43 5.73
C SER A 120 -6.84 29.84 5.15
N THR A 121 -5.99 30.69 4.54
CA THR A 121 -4.65 30.37 4.03
C THR A 121 -3.70 29.79 5.10
N ILE A 122 -3.84 30.18 6.38
CA ILE A 122 -3.00 29.70 7.48
C ILE A 122 -3.35 28.25 7.86
N LYS A 123 -4.62 27.82 7.67
CA LYS A 123 -5.02 26.41 7.85
C LYS A 123 -4.35 25.53 6.79
N SER A 124 -4.28 25.97 5.54
CA SER A 124 -3.61 25.25 4.45
C SER A 124 -2.09 25.11 4.67
N LEU A 125 -1.42 26.09 5.29
CA LEU A 125 0.01 25.98 5.64
C LEU A 125 0.30 24.92 6.70
N ARG A 126 -0.70 24.53 7.52
CA ARG A 126 -0.55 23.41 8.47
C ARG A 126 -0.43 22.07 7.76
N VAL A 127 -0.97 21.92 6.55
CA VAL A 127 -0.87 20.71 5.73
C VAL A 127 0.59 20.40 5.38
N LEU A 128 1.46 21.41 5.22
CA LEU A 128 2.89 21.20 4.96
C LEU A 128 3.61 20.38 6.04
N ARG A 129 3.04 20.28 7.25
CA ARG A 129 3.55 19.42 8.33
C ARG A 129 3.46 17.93 7.98
N VAL A 130 2.61 17.54 7.02
CA VAL A 130 2.54 16.17 6.48
C VAL A 130 3.82 15.74 5.76
N LEU A 131 4.68 16.69 5.37
CA LEU A 131 5.95 16.40 4.70
C LEU A 131 7.07 16.00 5.68
N ARG A 132 6.87 16.13 7.01
CA ARG A 132 7.86 15.78 8.04
C ARG A 132 8.39 14.34 7.96
N PRO A 133 7.55 13.30 7.69
CA PRO A 133 8.04 11.94 7.49
C PRO A 133 9.02 11.82 6.32
N LEU A 134 8.93 12.65 5.27
CA LEU A 134 9.84 12.58 4.12
C LEU A 134 11.31 12.85 4.50
N LYS A 135 11.56 13.53 5.63
CA LYS A 135 12.92 13.73 6.17
C LYS A 135 13.64 12.41 6.50
N THR A 136 12.88 11.34 6.75
CA THR A 136 13.43 10.00 7.02
C THR A 136 14.15 9.43 5.80
N ILE A 137 13.70 9.77 4.58
CA ILE A 137 14.30 9.30 3.32
C ILE A 137 15.77 9.72 3.23
N LYS A 138 16.09 10.98 3.54
CA LYS A 138 17.48 11.47 3.57
C LYS A 138 18.36 10.79 4.63
N ARG A 139 17.76 10.33 5.73
CA ARG A 139 18.47 9.76 6.89
C ARG A 139 18.67 8.25 6.76
N LEU A 140 17.80 7.55 6.04
CA LEU A 140 17.90 6.12 5.79
C LEU A 140 18.54 5.88 4.42
N PRO A 141 19.83 5.51 4.34
CA PRO A 141 20.54 5.36 3.06
C PRO A 141 19.88 4.32 2.15
N LYS A 142 19.29 3.26 2.72
CA LYS A 142 18.50 2.27 1.98
C LYS A 142 17.27 2.88 1.30
N LEU A 143 16.52 3.73 2.02
CA LEU A 143 15.32 4.38 1.48
C LEU A 143 15.67 5.47 0.45
N LYS A 144 16.76 6.22 0.70
CA LYS A 144 17.32 7.16 -0.27
C LYS A 144 17.71 6.50 -1.58
N ALA A 145 18.41 5.37 -1.53
CA ALA A 145 18.82 4.64 -2.72
C ALA A 145 17.61 4.19 -3.57
N VAL A 146 16.56 3.68 -2.91
CA VAL A 146 15.30 3.32 -3.59
C VAL A 146 14.64 4.55 -4.23
N PHE A 147 14.53 5.66 -3.51
CA PHE A 147 13.95 6.90 -4.03
C PHE A 147 14.74 7.46 -5.22
N ASP A 148 16.06 7.52 -5.13
CA ASP A 148 16.93 8.01 -6.19
C ASP A 148 16.81 7.14 -7.45
N CYS A 149 16.66 5.82 -7.29
CA CYS A 149 16.38 4.88 -8.38
C CYS A 149 15.03 5.19 -9.06
N VAL A 150 13.97 5.39 -8.27
CA VAL A 150 12.62 5.73 -8.80
C VAL A 150 12.63 7.06 -9.56
N VAL A 151 13.28 8.09 -9.03
CA VAL A 151 13.37 9.39 -9.72
C VAL A 151 14.18 9.28 -11.01
N ASN A 152 15.23 8.45 -11.02
CA ASN A 152 16.02 8.25 -12.22
C ASN A 152 15.25 7.48 -13.30
N SER A 153 14.49 6.44 -12.94
CA SER A 153 13.65 5.71 -13.88
C SER A 153 12.47 6.54 -14.41
N LEU A 154 11.97 7.48 -13.59
CA LEU A 154 10.88 8.38 -13.98
C LEU A 154 11.26 9.26 -15.19
N LYS A 155 12.53 9.66 -15.35
CA LYS A 155 12.97 10.48 -16.50
C LYS A 155 12.71 9.80 -17.84
N ASN A 156 12.91 8.48 -17.92
CA ASN A 156 12.65 7.71 -19.13
C ASN A 156 11.14 7.53 -19.36
N VAL A 157 10.39 7.35 -18.27
CA VAL A 157 8.93 7.22 -18.28
C VAL A 157 8.24 8.50 -18.77
N LEU A 158 8.74 9.69 -18.43
CA LEU A 158 8.12 10.96 -18.79
C LEU A 158 7.93 11.12 -20.31
N ASN A 159 8.86 10.63 -21.13
CA ASN A 159 8.74 10.70 -22.59
C ASN A 159 7.53 9.91 -23.11
N ILE A 160 7.30 8.70 -22.58
CA ILE A 160 6.15 7.88 -22.95
C ILE A 160 4.87 8.48 -22.38
N LEU A 161 4.91 9.03 -21.17
CA LEU A 161 3.76 9.71 -20.57
C LEU A 161 3.29 10.88 -21.45
N ILE A 162 4.20 11.65 -22.03
CA ILE A 162 3.85 12.72 -22.98
C ILE A 162 3.13 12.16 -24.20
N VAL A 163 3.62 11.06 -24.77
CA VAL A 163 2.95 10.40 -25.91
C VAL A 163 1.57 9.89 -25.51
N TYR A 164 1.44 9.25 -24.35
CA TYR A 164 0.16 8.80 -23.79
C TYR A 164 -0.84 9.94 -23.66
N LEU A 165 -0.44 11.07 -23.04
CA LEU A 165 -1.29 12.24 -22.85
C LEU A 165 -1.69 12.89 -24.18
N LEU A 166 -0.81 12.90 -25.18
CA LEU A 166 -1.12 13.42 -26.52
C LEU A 166 -2.18 12.58 -27.21
N PHE A 167 -2.06 11.24 -27.18
CA PHE A 167 -3.07 10.36 -27.73
C PHE A 167 -4.39 10.49 -26.97
N MET A 168 -4.34 10.58 -25.64
CA MET A 168 -5.51 10.77 -24.80
C MET A 168 -6.23 12.09 -25.13
N PHE A 169 -5.49 13.16 -25.41
CA PHE A 169 -6.03 14.43 -25.85
C PHE A 169 -6.75 14.32 -27.20
N ILE A 170 -6.21 13.57 -28.18
CA ILE A 170 -6.89 13.33 -29.45
C ILE A 170 -8.25 12.67 -29.23
N PHE A 171 -8.30 11.61 -28.41
CA PHE A 171 -9.56 10.94 -28.07
C PHE A 171 -10.51 11.84 -27.28
N ALA A 172 -10.00 12.70 -26.40
CA ALA A 172 -10.82 13.66 -25.66
C ALA A 172 -11.50 14.66 -26.61
N VAL A 173 -10.76 15.19 -27.60
CA VAL A 173 -11.33 16.08 -28.62
C VAL A 173 -12.41 15.35 -29.44
N VAL A 174 -12.16 14.10 -29.85
CA VAL A 174 -13.16 13.28 -30.55
C VAL A 174 -14.41 13.08 -29.69
N ALA A 175 -14.24 12.74 -28.40
CA ALA A 175 -15.35 12.53 -27.47
C ALA A 175 -16.19 13.80 -27.28
N VAL A 176 -15.56 14.96 -27.14
CA VAL A 176 -16.27 16.25 -27.07
C VAL A 176 -17.10 16.47 -28.33
N GLN A 177 -16.57 16.20 -29.52
CA GLN A 177 -17.36 16.36 -30.76
C GLN A 177 -18.53 15.38 -30.85
N LEU A 178 -18.41 14.18 -30.29
CA LEU A 178 -19.47 13.17 -30.33
C LEU A 178 -20.57 13.39 -29.28
N PHE A 179 -20.19 13.88 -28.09
CA PHE A 179 -21.01 13.81 -26.88
C PHE A 179 -21.27 15.15 -26.18
N LYS A 180 -20.70 16.27 -26.65
CA LYS A 180 -20.94 17.61 -26.05
C LYS A 180 -22.43 17.87 -25.86
N GLY A 181 -22.80 18.33 -24.67
CA GLY A 181 -24.18 18.72 -24.38
C GLY A 181 -25.20 17.58 -24.29
N ARG A 182 -24.80 16.31 -24.42
CA ARG A 182 -25.75 15.17 -24.45
C ARG A 182 -25.83 14.37 -23.14
N PHE A 183 -25.07 14.77 -22.12
CA PHE A 183 -24.94 14.06 -20.83
C PHE A 183 -25.85 14.65 -19.74
N PHE A 184 -26.99 15.19 -20.16
CA PHE A 184 -28.00 15.74 -19.28
C PHE A 184 -29.18 14.78 -19.13
N TYR A 185 -29.79 14.75 -17.95
CA TYR A 185 -30.94 13.93 -17.64
C TYR A 185 -31.86 14.68 -16.65
N CYS A 186 -33.14 14.36 -16.68
CA CYS A 186 -34.07 14.78 -15.64
C CYS A 186 -34.05 13.77 -14.49
N THR A 187 -34.19 14.22 -13.24
CA THR A 187 -34.36 13.31 -12.09
C THR A 187 -35.60 12.41 -12.22
N ASP A 188 -36.60 12.81 -13.00
CA ASP A 188 -37.76 11.98 -13.36
C ASP A 188 -37.58 11.42 -14.78
N GLU A 189 -37.43 10.10 -14.89
CA GLU A 189 -37.24 9.37 -16.15
C GLU A 189 -38.42 9.57 -17.14
N SER A 190 -39.59 9.97 -16.66
CA SER A 190 -40.77 10.20 -17.50
C SER A 190 -40.67 11.48 -18.34
N LYS A 191 -39.69 12.35 -18.07
CA LYS A 191 -39.54 13.66 -18.73
C LYS A 191 -38.24 13.71 -19.54
N GLU A 192 -38.40 13.77 -20.86
CA GLU A 192 -37.27 13.79 -21.78
C GLU A 192 -36.69 15.20 -22.04
N PHE A 193 -37.44 16.28 -21.90
CA PHE A 193 -36.95 17.62 -22.26
C PHE A 193 -36.72 18.51 -21.03
N GLU A 194 -35.71 19.37 -21.09
CA GLU A 194 -35.38 20.33 -20.02
C GLU A 194 -36.58 21.22 -19.64
N ARG A 195 -37.34 21.69 -20.63
CA ARG A 195 -38.54 22.52 -20.42
C ARG A 195 -39.62 21.83 -19.58
N ASP A 196 -39.70 20.51 -19.67
CA ASP A 196 -40.71 19.68 -19.00
C ASP A 196 -40.22 19.13 -17.65
N CYS A 197 -38.91 19.23 -17.37
CA CYS A 197 -38.28 18.83 -16.12
C CYS A 197 -38.46 19.91 -15.03
N ARG A 198 -39.71 20.20 -14.67
CA ARG A 198 -40.09 21.20 -13.67
C ARG A 198 -41.17 20.66 -12.74
N GLY A 199 -41.29 21.27 -11.56
CA GLY A 199 -42.24 20.86 -10.52
C GLY A 199 -41.71 19.72 -9.66
N GLU A 200 -42.61 18.90 -9.14
CA GLU A 200 -42.30 17.77 -8.26
C GLU A 200 -42.71 16.44 -8.91
N TYR A 201 -42.01 15.37 -8.56
CA TYR A 201 -42.32 13.99 -8.91
C TYR A 201 -42.37 13.14 -7.63
N LEU A 202 -43.06 12.01 -7.70
CA LEU A 202 -43.19 11.09 -6.59
C LEU A 202 -42.10 10.04 -6.69
N GLU A 203 -41.20 10.00 -5.71
CA GLU A 203 -40.25 8.90 -5.57
C GLU A 203 -40.87 7.82 -4.69
N TYR A 204 -40.84 6.59 -5.20
CA TYR A 204 -41.35 5.41 -4.50
C TYR A 204 -40.16 4.68 -3.87
N GLU A 205 -39.98 4.85 -2.56
CA GLU A 205 -38.97 4.10 -1.81
C GLU A 205 -39.45 2.67 -1.52
N ARG A 206 -38.52 1.74 -1.24
CA ARG A 206 -38.81 0.31 -1.05
C ARG A 206 -39.79 0.01 0.10
N ASP A 207 -39.95 0.95 1.04
CA ASP A 207 -40.82 0.82 2.22
C ASP A 207 -42.24 1.37 2.00
N ASN A 208 -42.68 1.54 0.75
CA ASN A 208 -43.97 2.17 0.37
C ASN A 208 -44.15 3.62 0.87
N GLU A 209 -43.08 4.27 1.32
CA GLU A 209 -43.07 5.71 1.55
C GLU A 209 -43.00 6.43 0.21
N VAL A 210 -43.96 7.33 -0.02
CA VAL A 210 -43.99 8.20 -1.20
C VAL A 210 -43.50 9.58 -0.77
N LYS A 211 -42.35 9.99 -1.29
CA LYS A 211 -41.80 11.32 -1.03
C LYS A 211 -41.90 12.16 -2.30
N ALA A 212 -42.47 13.36 -2.18
CA ALA A 212 -42.43 14.33 -3.25
C ALA A 212 -41.01 14.93 -3.30
N GLN A 213 -40.35 14.77 -4.44
CA GLN A 213 -39.06 15.37 -4.71
C GLN A 213 -39.16 16.35 -5.88
N LYS A 214 -38.31 17.37 -5.86
CA LYS A 214 -38.26 18.36 -6.93
C LYS A 214 -37.58 17.77 -8.17
N ARG A 215 -38.19 17.98 -9.34
CA ARG A 215 -37.56 17.67 -10.62
C ARG A 215 -36.42 18.65 -10.89
N GLU A 216 -35.25 18.10 -11.20
CA GLU A 216 -34.06 18.89 -11.53
C GLU A 216 -33.42 18.35 -12.81
N TRP A 217 -33.07 19.26 -13.72
CA TRP A 217 -32.26 18.92 -14.89
C TRP A 217 -30.80 18.87 -14.48
N LYS A 218 -30.24 17.67 -14.42
CA LYS A 218 -28.89 17.42 -13.92
C LYS A 218 -28.00 16.92 -15.04
N ARG A 219 -26.70 17.14 -14.85
CA ARG A 219 -25.65 16.57 -15.69
C ARG A 219 -25.00 15.41 -14.95
N TYR A 220 -24.60 14.37 -15.68
CA TYR A 220 -23.76 13.33 -15.10
C TYR A 220 -22.40 13.87 -14.65
N ASP A 221 -21.85 13.32 -13.57
CA ASP A 221 -20.55 13.75 -13.01
C ASP A 221 -19.40 13.55 -14.00
N PHE A 222 -19.43 12.46 -14.76
CA PHE A 222 -18.51 12.17 -15.85
C PHE A 222 -19.17 12.47 -17.19
N HIS A 223 -18.68 13.49 -17.89
CA HIS A 223 -19.25 14.01 -19.13
C HIS A 223 -18.16 14.53 -20.09
N TYR A 224 -18.58 14.91 -21.29
CA TYR A 224 -17.70 15.29 -22.41
C TYR A 224 -17.97 16.71 -22.95
N ASP A 225 -18.38 17.66 -22.09
CA ASP A 225 -18.70 19.02 -22.55
C ASP A 225 -17.43 19.83 -22.87
N ASP A 226 -16.40 19.69 -22.04
CA ASP A 226 -15.12 20.38 -22.17
C ASP A 226 -13.99 19.37 -22.31
N VAL A 227 -12.91 19.74 -23.00
CA VAL A 227 -11.76 18.84 -23.21
C VAL A 227 -11.11 18.41 -21.89
N ALA A 228 -11.06 19.29 -20.88
CA ALA A 228 -10.51 18.95 -19.57
C ALA A 228 -11.35 17.89 -18.83
N TRP A 229 -12.67 18.02 -18.87
CA TRP A 229 -13.59 17.02 -18.31
C TRP A 229 -13.60 15.73 -19.12
N ALA A 230 -13.49 15.83 -20.45
CA ALA A 230 -13.35 14.67 -21.33
C ALA A 230 -12.06 13.88 -21.03
N LEU A 231 -10.94 14.57 -20.79
CA LEU A 231 -9.69 13.93 -20.35
C LEU A 231 -9.87 13.20 -19.01
N LEU A 232 -10.57 13.82 -18.04
CA LEU A 232 -10.85 13.19 -16.75
C LEU A 232 -11.76 11.95 -16.90
N THR A 233 -12.81 12.05 -17.72
CA THR A 233 -13.73 10.96 -17.99
C THR A 233 -13.03 9.82 -18.76
N LEU A 234 -12.17 10.13 -19.73
CA LEU A 234 -11.36 9.12 -20.40
C LEU A 234 -10.31 8.51 -19.46
N PHE A 235 -9.83 9.28 -18.47
CA PHE A 235 -8.94 8.76 -17.45
C PHE A 235 -9.63 7.70 -16.59
N THR A 236 -10.83 7.96 -16.09
CA THR A 236 -11.60 6.95 -15.34
C THR A 236 -11.94 5.72 -16.19
N VAL A 237 -12.29 5.91 -17.46
CA VAL A 237 -12.48 4.80 -18.39
C VAL A 237 -11.18 3.99 -18.57
N SER A 238 -10.02 4.65 -18.67
CA SER A 238 -8.72 3.97 -18.83
C SER A 238 -8.29 3.19 -17.59
N THR A 239 -8.72 3.59 -16.39
CA THR A 239 -8.44 2.82 -15.16
C THR A 239 -9.32 1.59 -15.02
N GLY A 240 -10.33 1.41 -15.88
CA GLY A 240 -11.28 0.31 -15.79
C GLY A 240 -12.36 0.49 -14.71
N GLU A 241 -12.49 1.70 -14.15
CA GLU A 241 -13.42 2.00 -13.07
C GLU A 241 -14.56 2.90 -13.58
N GLY A 242 -15.81 2.54 -13.25
CA GLY A 242 -16.99 3.33 -13.65
C GLY A 242 -17.27 3.39 -15.17
N TRP A 243 -16.43 2.78 -16.02
CA TRP A 243 -16.59 2.79 -17.47
C TRP A 243 -17.93 2.23 -18.00
N PRO A 244 -18.58 1.21 -17.39
CA PRO A 244 -19.86 0.72 -17.89
C PRO A 244 -20.96 1.78 -17.74
N GLN A 245 -20.86 2.63 -16.71
CA GLN A 245 -21.81 3.73 -16.49
C GLN A 245 -21.62 4.81 -17.55
N VAL A 246 -20.36 5.22 -17.79
CA VAL A 246 -20.03 6.21 -18.83
C VAL A 246 -20.43 5.70 -20.22
N LEU A 247 -20.16 4.43 -20.52
CA LEU A 247 -20.60 3.78 -21.76
C LEU A 247 -22.13 3.79 -21.86
N LYS A 248 -22.86 3.37 -20.82
CA LYS A 248 -24.32 3.38 -20.80
C LYS A 248 -24.87 4.77 -21.09
N HIS A 249 -24.38 5.80 -20.37
CA HIS A 249 -24.79 7.19 -20.61
C HIS A 249 -24.49 7.66 -22.03
N SER A 250 -23.43 7.14 -22.66
CA SER A 250 -23.07 7.46 -24.06
C SER A 250 -23.96 6.78 -25.09
N VAL A 251 -24.37 5.54 -24.80
CA VAL A 251 -25.28 4.76 -25.66
C VAL A 251 -26.70 5.30 -25.57
N ASP A 252 -27.11 5.73 -24.38
CA ASP A 252 -28.43 6.29 -24.14
C ASP A 252 -28.50 7.79 -24.55
N ALA A 253 -27.36 8.43 -24.86
CA ALA A 253 -27.30 9.84 -25.22
C ALA A 253 -28.06 10.16 -26.51
N THR A 254 -28.99 11.11 -26.45
CA THR A 254 -29.81 11.56 -27.58
C THR A 254 -29.27 12.85 -28.20
N TYR A 255 -30.04 13.94 -28.18
CA TYR A 255 -29.70 15.27 -28.70
C TYR A 255 -29.35 16.23 -27.55
N GLU A 256 -28.79 17.41 -27.85
CA GLU A 256 -28.24 18.34 -26.83
C GLU A 256 -29.26 18.86 -25.79
N ASN A 257 -30.56 18.87 -26.10
CA ASN A 257 -31.61 19.35 -25.19
C ASN A 257 -32.65 18.27 -24.86
N GLN A 258 -32.26 17.00 -25.00
CA GLN A 258 -33.11 15.85 -24.75
C GLN A 258 -32.38 14.86 -23.84
N GLY A 259 -33.13 14.24 -22.95
CA GLY A 259 -32.65 13.29 -21.96
C GLY A 259 -32.27 11.96 -22.59
N PRO A 260 -31.69 11.05 -21.80
CA PRO A 260 -31.25 9.77 -22.29
C PRO A 260 -32.45 8.90 -22.72
N SER A 261 -32.30 8.16 -23.82
CA SER A 261 -33.27 7.16 -24.28
C SER A 261 -32.54 5.81 -24.39
N PRO A 262 -33.00 4.75 -23.69
CA PRO A 262 -32.30 3.48 -23.62
C PRO A 262 -31.95 2.91 -25.00
N GLY A 263 -30.66 2.72 -25.27
CA GLY A 263 -30.18 2.08 -26.50
C GLY A 263 -30.32 2.93 -27.77
N TYR A 264 -30.49 4.26 -27.67
CA TYR A 264 -30.67 5.13 -28.84
C TYR A 264 -29.48 5.11 -29.81
N ARG A 265 -28.24 5.06 -29.29
CA ARG A 265 -26.99 5.12 -30.07
C ARG A 265 -26.02 4.00 -29.72
N MET A 266 -26.44 2.75 -29.93
CA MET A 266 -25.60 1.59 -29.64
C MET A 266 -24.26 1.62 -30.41
N GLU A 267 -24.20 2.28 -31.57
CA GLU A 267 -22.99 2.44 -32.38
C GLU A 267 -21.85 3.17 -31.64
N MET A 268 -22.19 4.00 -30.64
CA MET A 268 -21.21 4.73 -29.84
C MET A 268 -20.36 3.82 -28.96
N SER A 269 -20.78 2.56 -28.75
CA SER A 269 -19.96 1.54 -28.08
C SER A 269 -18.62 1.30 -28.79
N ILE A 270 -18.56 1.50 -30.12
CA ILE A 270 -17.34 1.31 -30.92
C ILE A 270 -16.23 2.27 -30.44
N PHE A 271 -16.57 3.51 -30.06
CA PHE A 271 -15.61 4.48 -29.54
C PHE A 271 -14.86 3.90 -28.31
N TYR A 272 -15.60 3.30 -27.39
CA TYR A 272 -15.03 2.70 -26.18
C TYR A 272 -14.23 1.43 -26.49
N VAL A 273 -14.71 0.57 -27.38
CA VAL A 273 -13.94 -0.63 -27.79
C VAL A 273 -12.59 -0.24 -28.38
N VAL A 274 -12.56 0.74 -29.29
CA VAL A 274 -11.30 1.25 -29.87
C VAL A 274 -10.43 1.88 -28.78
N TYR A 275 -11.00 2.67 -27.88
CA TYR A 275 -10.28 3.27 -26.77
C TYR A 275 -9.65 2.21 -25.85
N PHE A 276 -10.37 1.13 -25.52
CA PHE A 276 -9.88 0.04 -24.67
C PHE A 276 -8.71 -0.73 -25.31
N VAL A 277 -8.76 -0.95 -26.63
CA VAL A 277 -7.67 -1.60 -27.38
C VAL A 277 -6.42 -0.72 -27.40
N VAL A 278 -6.58 0.60 -27.52
CA VAL A 278 -5.43 1.51 -27.59
C VAL A 278 -4.81 1.73 -26.20
N PHE A 279 -5.60 2.04 -25.17
CA PHE A 279 -5.06 2.50 -23.89
C PHE A 279 -4.74 1.34 -22.92
N PRO A 280 -5.74 0.65 -22.32
CA PRO A 280 -5.49 -0.52 -21.49
C PRO A 280 -4.67 -1.63 -22.14
N PHE A 281 -4.86 -1.92 -23.43
CA PHE A 281 -4.15 -3.02 -24.05
C PHE A 281 -2.77 -2.61 -24.61
N PHE A 282 -2.67 -1.58 -25.45
CA PHE A 282 -1.38 -1.22 -26.07
C PHE A 282 -0.51 -0.37 -25.14
N PHE A 283 -1.02 0.73 -24.59
CA PHE A 283 -0.20 1.65 -23.78
C PHE A 283 0.26 1.04 -22.44
N VAL A 284 -0.59 0.30 -21.71
CA VAL A 284 -0.17 -0.36 -20.45
C VAL A 284 0.92 -1.40 -20.72
N ASN A 285 0.77 -2.19 -21.78
CA ASN A 285 1.78 -3.20 -22.13
C ASN A 285 3.12 -2.58 -22.55
N ILE A 286 3.10 -1.50 -23.34
CA ILE A 286 4.33 -0.75 -23.68
C ILE A 286 4.98 -0.17 -22.43
N PHE A 287 4.18 0.40 -21.54
CA PHE A 287 4.66 0.98 -20.29
C PHE A 287 5.34 -0.08 -19.41
N VAL A 288 4.69 -1.23 -19.21
CA VAL A 288 5.25 -2.37 -18.46
C VAL A 288 6.54 -2.88 -19.11
N ALA A 289 6.55 -3.06 -20.44
CA ALA A 289 7.73 -3.52 -21.16
C ALA A 289 8.92 -2.55 -21.00
N LEU A 290 8.69 -1.24 -21.11
CA LEU A 290 9.75 -0.24 -20.91
C LEU A 290 10.28 -0.24 -19.47
N ILE A 291 9.40 -0.37 -18.47
CA ILE A 291 9.84 -0.51 -17.08
C ILE A 291 10.74 -1.73 -16.96
N ILE A 292 10.34 -2.90 -17.48
CA ILE A 292 11.16 -4.11 -17.41
C ILE A 292 12.54 -3.89 -18.06
N ILE A 293 12.59 -3.33 -19.27
CA ILE A 293 13.84 -3.05 -19.98
C ILE A 293 14.73 -2.08 -19.19
N THR A 294 14.16 -0.98 -18.69
CA THR A 294 14.93 -0.01 -17.89
C THR A 294 15.43 -0.60 -16.57
N PHE A 295 14.65 -1.45 -15.91
CA PHE A 295 15.09 -2.16 -14.70
C PHE A 295 16.19 -3.19 -14.99
N GLN A 296 16.10 -3.91 -16.11
CA GLN A 296 17.16 -4.81 -16.57
C GLN A 296 18.44 -4.03 -16.87
N GLU A 297 18.36 -2.95 -17.65
CA GLU A 297 19.52 -2.09 -17.96
C GLU A 297 20.18 -1.49 -16.71
N GLN A 298 19.38 -1.04 -15.72
CA GLN A 298 19.94 -0.54 -14.45
C GLN A 298 20.56 -1.67 -13.63
N GLY A 299 19.95 -2.85 -13.61
CA GLY A 299 20.48 -4.03 -12.94
C GLY A 299 21.81 -4.49 -13.54
N ASP A 300 21.91 -4.49 -14.86
CA ASP A 300 23.13 -4.88 -15.59
C ASP A 300 24.25 -3.87 -15.37
N LYS A 301 23.97 -2.55 -15.41
CA LYS A 301 24.96 -1.51 -15.08
C LYS A 301 25.51 -1.62 -13.67
N MET A 302 24.66 -1.95 -12.68
CA MET A 302 25.12 -2.18 -11.30
C MET A 302 26.00 -3.43 -11.18
N MET A 303 25.84 -4.40 -12.08
CA MET A 303 26.64 -5.63 -12.11
C MET A 303 27.94 -5.46 -12.92
N GLU A 304 27.98 -4.53 -13.88
CA GLU A 304 29.14 -4.21 -14.72
C GLU A 304 30.34 -3.68 -13.91
N ASP A 305 30.09 -3.01 -12.78
CA ASP A 305 31.13 -2.53 -11.85
C ASP A 305 31.88 -3.66 -11.12
N TYR A 306 31.44 -4.92 -11.26
CA TYR A 306 32.07 -6.07 -10.63
C TYR A 306 32.84 -6.92 -11.64
N SER A 307 34.08 -7.27 -11.29
CA SER A 307 34.97 -8.07 -12.14
C SER A 307 34.56 -9.54 -12.34
N LEU A 308 33.58 -10.04 -11.59
CA LEU A 308 33.15 -11.44 -11.56
C LEU A 308 31.76 -11.59 -12.15
N GLU A 309 31.57 -12.60 -13.00
CA GLU A 309 30.30 -12.91 -13.63
C GLU A 309 29.24 -13.30 -12.57
N LYS A 310 27.97 -13.03 -12.84
CA LYS A 310 26.87 -13.28 -11.87
C LYS A 310 26.85 -14.72 -11.34
N ASN A 311 27.11 -15.68 -12.21
CA ASN A 311 27.13 -17.11 -11.88
C ASN A 311 28.31 -17.48 -10.99
N GLU A 312 29.49 -16.91 -11.23
CA GLU A 312 30.69 -17.13 -10.42
C GLU A 312 30.47 -16.60 -9.00
N ARG A 313 29.90 -15.39 -8.87
CA ARG A 313 29.57 -14.82 -7.56
C ARG A 313 28.58 -15.69 -6.79
N ALA A 314 27.53 -16.19 -7.46
CA ALA A 314 26.55 -17.06 -6.81
C ALA A 314 27.19 -18.38 -6.34
N CYS A 315 28.09 -18.96 -7.13
CA CYS A 315 28.82 -20.16 -6.74
C CYS A 315 29.75 -19.92 -5.54
N ILE A 316 30.48 -18.80 -5.54
CA ILE A 316 31.37 -18.41 -4.44
C ILE A 316 30.55 -18.16 -3.16
N ASP A 317 29.45 -17.41 -3.27
CA ASP A 317 28.60 -17.09 -2.13
C ASP A 317 27.95 -18.36 -1.53
N PHE A 318 27.49 -19.28 -2.40
CA PHE A 318 27.01 -20.58 -1.95
C PHE A 318 28.12 -21.39 -1.26
N ALA A 319 29.31 -21.47 -1.85
CA ALA A 319 30.43 -22.22 -1.28
C ALA A 319 30.87 -21.67 0.09
N ILE A 320 30.81 -20.36 0.30
CA ILE A 320 31.19 -19.70 1.57
C ILE A 320 30.07 -19.83 2.62
N ASN A 321 28.81 -19.66 2.22
CA ASN A 321 27.68 -19.59 3.16
C ASN A 321 26.98 -20.92 3.41
N ALA A 322 27.24 -21.95 2.59
CA ALA A 322 26.64 -23.27 2.76
C ALA A 322 27.02 -23.87 4.12
N LYS A 323 26.01 -24.18 4.91
CA LYS A 323 26.15 -24.91 6.18
C LYS A 323 25.66 -26.35 5.99
N PRO A 324 26.30 -27.34 6.63
CA PRO A 324 25.86 -28.72 6.53
C PRO A 324 24.45 -28.88 7.12
N LEU A 325 23.59 -29.61 6.42
CA LEU A 325 22.27 -29.99 6.90
C LEU A 325 22.42 -31.01 8.04
N THR A 326 22.03 -30.64 9.26
CA THR A 326 22.10 -31.55 10.41
C THR A 326 20.83 -32.40 10.48
N ARG A 327 20.85 -33.60 9.89
CA ARG A 327 19.79 -34.60 10.11
C ARG A 327 20.11 -35.40 11.36
N HIS A 328 19.24 -35.34 12.38
CA HIS A 328 19.44 -36.10 13.61
C HIS A 328 19.20 -37.60 13.37
N MET A 329 20.18 -38.44 13.73
CA MET A 329 20.12 -39.89 13.68
C MET A 329 20.39 -40.45 15.09
N PRO A 330 19.51 -41.30 15.65
CA PRO A 330 19.75 -41.89 16.96
C PRO A 330 20.96 -42.83 16.95
N GLN A 331 21.83 -42.74 17.96
CA GLN A 331 23.11 -43.45 18.01
C GLN A 331 22.97 -44.98 18.19
N ASN A 332 21.96 -45.42 18.97
CA ASN A 332 21.74 -46.83 19.29
C ASN A 332 20.83 -47.52 18.26
N LYS A 333 21.43 -48.20 17.28
CA LYS A 333 20.72 -48.94 16.22
C LYS A 333 19.82 -50.09 16.71
N LEU A 334 20.09 -50.61 17.91
CA LEU A 334 19.32 -51.70 18.53
C LEU A 334 18.09 -51.19 19.32
N SER A 335 17.98 -49.88 19.53
CA SER A 335 16.89 -49.29 20.31
C SER A 335 15.59 -49.23 19.51
N PHE A 336 14.46 -49.34 20.20
CA PHE A 336 13.12 -49.09 19.64
C PHE A 336 13.05 -47.71 18.96
N GLN A 337 13.74 -46.72 19.52
CA GLN A 337 13.83 -45.37 18.96
C GLN A 337 14.41 -45.35 17.54
N TYR A 338 15.40 -46.19 17.22
CA TYR A 338 15.99 -46.25 15.88
C TYR A 338 15.00 -46.83 14.86
N LYS A 339 14.24 -47.87 15.24
CA LYS A 339 13.19 -48.44 14.39
C LYS A 339 12.06 -47.44 14.11
N MET A 340 11.66 -46.68 15.13
CA MET A 340 10.67 -45.60 14.97
C MET A 340 11.19 -44.47 14.10
N TRP A 341 12.47 -44.09 14.25
CA TRP A 341 13.11 -43.11 13.39
C TRP A 341 13.16 -43.57 11.93
N GLU A 342 13.57 -44.82 11.68
CA GLU A 342 13.62 -45.39 10.33
C GLU A 342 12.24 -45.42 9.66
N PHE A 343 11.18 -45.72 10.43
CA PHE A 343 9.80 -45.68 9.94
C PHE A 343 9.32 -44.26 9.63
N VAL A 344 9.48 -43.31 10.56
CA VAL A 344 9.02 -41.90 10.39
C VAL A 344 9.77 -41.18 9.26
N VAL A 345 11.04 -41.52 9.04
CA VAL A 345 11.88 -40.97 7.96
C VAL A 345 11.62 -41.69 6.62
N SER A 346 10.86 -42.78 6.61
CA SER A 346 10.64 -43.54 5.40
C SER A 346 9.77 -42.77 4.38
N PRO A 347 10.09 -42.83 3.08
CA PRO A 347 9.25 -42.25 2.03
C PRO A 347 7.76 -42.63 2.08
N PRO A 348 7.36 -43.90 2.36
CA PRO A 348 5.93 -44.24 2.43
C PRO A 348 5.20 -43.54 3.58
N PHE A 349 5.86 -43.31 4.72
CA PHE A 349 5.27 -42.55 5.82
C PHE A 349 5.02 -41.10 5.39
N GLU A 350 6.02 -40.45 4.79
CA GLU A 350 5.88 -39.09 4.27
C GLU A 350 4.74 -38.97 3.24
N TYR A 351 4.65 -39.90 2.28
CA TYR A 351 3.54 -39.91 1.31
C TYR A 351 2.17 -40.11 1.96
N THR A 352 2.09 -40.90 3.03
CA THR A 352 0.83 -41.13 3.76
C THR A 352 0.38 -39.85 4.49
N ILE A 353 1.30 -39.13 5.14
CA ILE A 353 1.00 -37.82 5.75
C ILE A 353 0.51 -36.83 4.69
N MET A 354 1.21 -36.75 3.55
CA MET A 354 0.81 -35.87 2.45
C MET A 354 -0.58 -36.21 1.89
N ALA A 355 -0.91 -37.50 1.77
CA ALA A 355 -2.24 -37.94 1.37
C ALA A 355 -3.31 -37.57 2.42
N MET A 356 -3.02 -37.71 3.71
CA MET A 356 -3.94 -37.30 4.78
C MET A 356 -4.19 -35.79 4.79
N ILE A 357 -3.16 -34.97 4.54
CA ILE A 357 -3.31 -33.52 4.38
C ILE A 357 -4.24 -33.21 3.20
N ALA A 358 -4.03 -33.85 2.05
CA ALA A 358 -4.88 -33.65 0.87
C ALA A 358 -6.33 -34.11 1.07
N LEU A 359 -6.55 -35.22 1.79
CA LEU A 359 -7.90 -35.68 2.11
C LEU A 359 -8.59 -34.76 3.10
N ASN A 360 -7.87 -34.27 4.11
CA ASN A 360 -8.40 -33.30 5.06
C ASN A 360 -8.79 -31.97 4.38
N THR A 361 -7.99 -31.49 3.42
CA THR A 361 -8.37 -30.27 2.65
C THR A 361 -9.61 -30.50 1.79
N VAL A 362 -9.79 -31.69 1.20
CA VAL A 362 -11.04 -32.04 0.50
C VAL A 362 -12.23 -32.02 1.44
N VAL A 363 -12.11 -32.60 2.65
CA VAL A 363 -13.19 -32.56 3.66
C VAL A 363 -13.54 -31.13 4.07
N LEU A 364 -12.54 -30.24 4.21
CA LEU A 364 -12.78 -28.83 4.47
C LEU A 364 -13.49 -28.11 3.30
N MET A 365 -13.20 -28.49 2.05
CA MET A 365 -13.88 -27.95 0.86
C MET A 365 -15.32 -28.44 0.71
N MET A 366 -15.69 -29.55 1.34
CA MET A 366 -17.03 -30.15 1.27
C MET A 366 -18.09 -29.43 2.13
N LYS A 367 -17.72 -28.40 2.90
CA LYS A 367 -18.64 -27.61 3.71
C LYS A 367 -19.43 -26.62 2.84
N TYR A 368 -20.77 -26.63 2.94
CA TYR A 368 -21.66 -25.72 2.21
C TYR A 368 -22.84 -25.27 3.08
N ASP A 369 -23.48 -24.16 2.69
CA ASP A 369 -24.63 -23.58 3.42
C ASP A 369 -25.93 -24.36 3.17
N GLY A 370 -26.71 -24.60 4.22
CA GLY A 370 -27.95 -25.40 4.16
C GLY A 370 -27.74 -26.91 4.11
N ALA A 371 -26.56 -27.40 4.51
CA ALA A 371 -26.30 -28.82 4.68
C ALA A 371 -27.19 -29.42 5.78
N SER A 372 -27.56 -30.70 5.64
CA SER A 372 -28.32 -31.38 6.69
C SER A 372 -27.49 -31.57 7.95
N ASP A 373 -28.11 -31.52 9.12
CA ASP A 373 -27.44 -31.72 10.42
C ASP A 373 -26.64 -33.05 10.45
N THR A 374 -27.15 -34.09 9.78
CA THR A 374 -26.46 -35.38 9.64
C THR A 374 -25.16 -35.28 8.84
N TYR A 375 -25.14 -34.45 7.79
CA TYR A 375 -23.96 -34.23 6.96
C TYR A 375 -22.91 -33.44 7.73
N GLU A 376 -23.33 -32.39 8.44
CA GLU A 376 -22.42 -31.62 9.30
C GLU A 376 -21.82 -32.48 10.41
N ALA A 377 -22.61 -33.37 11.04
CA ALA A 377 -22.12 -34.32 12.01
C ALA A 377 -21.09 -35.30 11.42
N VAL A 378 -21.27 -35.76 10.18
CA VAL A 378 -20.28 -36.61 9.49
C VAL A 378 -18.98 -35.84 9.23
N LEU A 379 -19.07 -34.59 8.78
CA LEU A 379 -17.88 -33.75 8.56
C LEU A 379 -17.15 -33.46 9.88
N ALA A 380 -17.87 -33.21 10.96
CA ALA A 380 -17.29 -33.03 12.30
C ALA A 380 -16.56 -34.29 12.77
N ASN A 381 -17.16 -35.47 12.59
CA ASN A 381 -16.51 -36.75 12.91
C ASN A 381 -15.24 -36.97 12.06
N LEU A 382 -15.27 -36.67 10.76
CA LEU A 382 -14.08 -36.77 9.91
C LEU A 382 -12.96 -35.83 10.37
N ASN A 383 -13.28 -34.60 10.78
CA ASN A 383 -12.29 -33.66 11.33
C ASN A 383 -11.63 -34.22 12.60
N ILE A 384 -12.41 -34.81 13.51
CA ILE A 384 -11.88 -35.47 14.71
C ILE A 384 -10.93 -36.63 14.33
N VAL A 385 -11.31 -37.44 13.34
CA VAL A 385 -10.45 -38.52 12.83
C VAL A 385 -9.13 -37.98 12.29
N PHE A 386 -9.15 -36.95 11.44
CA PHE A 386 -7.92 -36.35 10.91
C PHE A 386 -7.06 -35.72 12.01
N THR A 387 -7.65 -34.99 12.96
CA THR A 387 -6.91 -34.45 14.12
C THR A 387 -6.26 -35.55 14.94
N SER A 388 -6.92 -36.70 15.12
CA SER A 388 -6.33 -37.84 15.82
C SER A 388 -5.14 -38.43 15.07
N LEU A 389 -5.22 -38.54 13.74
CA LEU A 389 -4.14 -39.07 12.90
C LEU A 389 -2.92 -38.15 12.89
N PHE A 390 -3.12 -36.83 12.78
CA PHE A 390 -2.02 -35.84 12.89
C PHE A 390 -1.43 -35.79 14.30
N SER A 391 -2.25 -36.01 15.34
CA SER A 391 -1.75 -36.13 16.72
C SER A 391 -0.86 -37.37 16.88
N MET A 392 -1.26 -38.50 16.29
CA MET A 392 -0.44 -39.72 16.28
C MET A 392 0.89 -39.50 15.54
N GLU A 393 0.85 -38.86 14.38
CA GLU A 393 2.07 -38.46 13.65
C GLU A 393 3.01 -37.63 14.52
N CYS A 394 2.50 -36.58 15.17
CA CYS A 394 3.28 -35.71 16.05
C CYS A 394 3.95 -36.49 17.19
N VAL A 395 3.20 -37.39 17.84
CA VAL A 395 3.74 -38.26 18.91
C VAL A 395 4.81 -39.20 18.38
N LEU A 396 4.58 -39.82 17.21
CA LEU A 396 5.57 -40.70 16.56
C LEU A 396 6.86 -39.95 16.22
N LYS A 397 6.76 -38.73 15.70
CA LYS A 397 7.93 -37.85 15.42
C LYS A 397 8.67 -37.45 16.70
N ILE A 398 7.96 -37.14 17.79
CA ILE A 398 8.58 -36.82 19.09
C ILE A 398 9.36 -38.02 19.65
N ILE A 399 8.80 -39.24 19.54
CA ILE A 399 9.48 -40.47 19.97
C ILE A 399 10.69 -40.76 19.08
N ALA A 400 10.55 -40.62 17.76
CA ALA A 400 11.61 -40.89 16.79
C ALA A 400 12.83 -39.95 16.93
N PHE A 401 12.60 -38.64 17.01
CA PHE A 401 13.68 -37.64 17.06
C PHE A 401 14.16 -37.31 18.49
N GLY A 402 13.30 -37.57 19.49
CA GLY A 402 13.47 -37.11 20.86
C GLY A 402 13.03 -35.65 21.02
N ALA A 403 12.41 -35.31 22.15
CA ALA A 403 11.78 -34.01 22.39
C ALA A 403 12.71 -32.81 22.09
N LEU A 404 13.96 -32.85 22.55
CA LEU A 404 14.91 -31.75 22.36
C LEU A 404 15.32 -31.51 20.90
N ASN A 405 15.32 -32.55 20.06
CA ASN A 405 15.67 -32.40 18.64
C ASN A 405 14.44 -32.11 17.78
N TYR A 406 13.27 -32.62 18.19
CA TYR A 406 12.00 -32.28 17.57
C TYR A 406 11.76 -30.76 17.57
N PHE A 407 11.97 -30.08 18.72
CA PHE A 407 11.80 -28.63 18.84
C PHE A 407 12.95 -27.78 18.27
N LYS A 408 13.97 -28.37 17.64
CA LYS A 408 14.99 -27.60 16.91
C LYS A 408 14.57 -27.30 15.47
N ASP A 409 13.72 -28.15 14.90
CA ASP A 409 13.23 -27.99 13.54
C ASP A 409 11.97 -27.13 13.53
N ALA A 410 12.00 -26.04 12.78
CA ALA A 410 10.90 -25.08 12.68
C ALA A 410 9.62 -25.73 12.12
N TRP A 411 9.74 -26.71 11.23
CA TRP A 411 8.59 -27.39 10.64
C TRP A 411 7.91 -28.34 11.64
N ASN A 412 8.68 -29.08 12.42
CA ASN A 412 8.13 -29.90 13.51
C ASN A 412 7.48 -29.05 14.62
N ILE A 413 8.04 -27.86 14.91
CA ILE A 413 7.39 -26.89 15.80
C ILE A 413 6.03 -26.46 15.24
N PHE A 414 5.97 -26.13 13.95
CA PHE A 414 4.73 -25.75 13.27
C PHE A 414 3.69 -26.88 13.32
N ASP A 415 4.06 -28.12 12.99
CA ASP A 415 3.18 -29.30 13.09
C ASP A 415 2.65 -29.48 14.52
N CYS A 416 3.49 -29.29 15.53
CA CYS A 416 3.07 -29.42 16.93
C CYS A 416 2.06 -28.33 17.33
N VAL A 417 2.30 -27.08 16.91
CA VAL A 417 1.38 -25.97 17.17
C VAL A 417 0.03 -26.18 16.47
N THR A 418 0.03 -26.69 15.23
CA THR A 418 -1.23 -26.96 14.51
C THR A 418 -2.03 -28.07 15.18
N VAL A 419 -1.38 -29.17 15.58
CA VAL A 419 -2.03 -30.26 16.34
C VAL A 419 -2.60 -29.76 17.67
N LEU A 420 -1.84 -28.98 18.45
CA LEU A 420 -2.32 -28.40 19.70
C LEU A 420 -3.51 -27.46 19.48
N GLY A 421 -3.48 -26.66 18.41
CA GLY A 421 -4.58 -25.81 17.99
C GLY A 421 -5.85 -26.62 17.68
N SER A 422 -5.73 -27.68 16.89
CA SER A 422 -6.85 -28.55 16.53
C SER A 422 -7.43 -29.31 17.74
N ILE A 423 -6.59 -29.77 18.67
CA ILE A 423 -7.06 -30.39 19.92
C ILE A 423 -7.83 -29.37 20.77
N THR A 424 -7.32 -28.13 20.86
CA THR A 424 -7.98 -27.06 21.61
C THR A 424 -9.33 -26.70 21.01
N ASP A 425 -9.42 -26.62 19.68
CA ASP A 425 -10.67 -26.34 18.95
C ASP A 425 -11.75 -27.40 19.22
N ILE A 426 -11.39 -28.69 19.14
CA ILE A 426 -12.30 -29.80 19.48
C ILE A 426 -12.74 -29.70 20.95
N LEU A 427 -11.79 -29.47 21.86
CA LEU A 427 -12.08 -29.40 23.30
C LEU A 427 -13.02 -28.23 23.64
N VAL A 428 -12.83 -27.06 23.03
CA VAL A 428 -13.71 -25.89 23.20
C VAL A 428 -15.08 -26.15 22.60
N THR A 429 -15.16 -26.84 21.47
CA THR A 429 -16.44 -27.15 20.82
C THR A 429 -17.27 -28.12 21.67
N GLU A 430 -16.66 -29.20 22.19
CA GLU A 430 -17.34 -30.20 23.04
C GLU A 430 -17.73 -29.64 24.42
N LEU A 431 -16.84 -28.86 25.05
CA LEU A 431 -17.13 -28.23 26.34
C LEU A 431 -18.14 -27.08 26.21
N GLY A 432 -18.11 -26.33 25.11
CA GLY A 432 -19.05 -25.26 24.82
C GLY A 432 -20.48 -25.76 24.58
N VAL A 433 -20.63 -26.92 23.92
CA VAL A 433 -21.93 -27.60 23.75
C VAL A 433 -22.46 -28.10 25.09
N SER A 434 -21.58 -28.61 25.96
CA SER A 434 -21.96 -29.08 27.31
C SER A 434 -22.41 -27.96 28.26
N SER A 435 -22.06 -26.70 27.97
CA SER A 435 -22.47 -25.52 28.76
C SER A 435 -23.77 -24.84 28.28
N ASN A 436 -24.30 -25.23 27.12
CA ASN A 436 -25.53 -24.68 26.52
C ASN A 436 -26.72 -25.68 26.55
N ILE A 437 -26.55 -26.82 27.22
CA ILE A 437 -27.59 -27.77 27.61
C ILE A 437 -27.72 -27.68 29.13
#